data_AF-A0A1I0QGB7-F1
#
_entry.id   AF-A0A1I0QGB7-F1
#
_cell.length_a   1.000
_cell.length_b   1.000
_cell.length_c   1.000
_cell.angle_alpha   90.00
_cell.angle_beta   90.00
_cell.angle_gamma   90.00
#
_symmetry.space_group_name_H-M   'P 1'
#
loop_
_entity.id
_entity.type
_entity.pdbx_description
1 polymer ?
#
loop_
_entity_poly.entity_id
_entity_poly.type
_entity_poly.pdbx_seq_one_letter_code
_entity_poly.pdbx_strand_id
1 'polypeptide(L)' 'MPQDYRLVSELVRPGDSLPCPEDADPVVRPAGRPGFVCVTYLKEVTRVPFTGGGDEEPDLGYVR' A
#
# COMPACT_ATOMS: atom_id res chain seq x y z
N MET A 1 5.09 15.71 -9.89
CA MET A 1 4.56 14.45 -10.44
C MET A 1 3.66 13.85 -9.37
N PRO A 2 2.39 13.50 -9.65
CA PRO A 2 1.57 12.81 -8.67
C PRO A 2 2.21 11.45 -8.37
N GLN A 3 2.52 11.19 -7.10
CA GLN A 3 2.97 9.88 -6.62
C GLN A 3 1.74 9.06 -6.28
N ASP A 4 1.71 7.81 -6.73
CA ASP A 4 0.66 6.87 -6.39
C ASP A 4 1.03 6.09 -5.13
N TYR A 5 0.04 5.90 -4.27
CA TYR A 5 0.19 5.14 -3.04
C TYR A 5 -0.85 4.04 -2.96
N ARG A 6 -0.51 2.97 -2.25
CA ARG A 6 -1.48 1.99 -1.79
C ARG A 6 -1.39 1.85 -0.27
N LEU A 7 -2.52 1.58 0.36
CA LEU A 7 -2.55 1.23 1.77
C LEU A 7 -2.11 -0.23 1.92
N VAL A 8 -1.14 -0.48 2.80
CA VAL A 8 -0.65 -1.83 3.12
C VAL A 8 -0.68 -2.05 4.61
N SER A 9 -0.99 -3.27 5.05
CA SER A 9 -0.81 -3.71 6.43
C SER A 9 0.17 -4.87 6.47
N GLU A 10 1.28 -4.70 7.17
CA GLU A 10 2.38 -5.67 7.21
C GLU A 10 2.67 -6.07 8.67
N LEU A 11 3.05 -7.33 8.85
CA LEU A 11 3.37 -7.91 10.16
C LEU A 11 4.90 -7.87 10.32
N VAL A 12 5.40 -7.00 11.18
CA VAL A 12 6.83 -6.66 11.30
C VAL A 12 7.34 -6.83 12.72
N ARG A 13 8.66 -6.88 12.88
CA ARG A 13 9.31 -6.86 14.18
C ARG A 13 9.75 -5.44 14.55
N PRO A 14 9.82 -5.11 15.85
CA PRO A 14 10.46 -3.86 16.28
C PRO A 14 11.89 -3.76 15.75
N GLY A 15 12.20 -2.65 15.07
CA GLY A 15 13.50 -2.41 14.45
C GLY A 15 13.56 -2.72 12.94
N ASP A 16 12.53 -3.35 12.37
CA ASP A 16 12.43 -3.52 10.91
C ASP A 16 12.16 -2.16 10.24
N SER A 17 12.85 -1.89 9.14
CA SER A 17 12.63 -0.69 8.31
C SER A 17 11.53 -0.93 7.29
N LEU A 18 10.61 0.02 7.17
CA LEU A 18 9.54 0.01 6.17
C LEU A 18 9.73 1.15 5.17
N PRO A 19 9.34 0.98 3.89
CA PRO A 19 9.33 2.04 2.89
C PRO A 19 8.13 2.97 3.10
N CYS A 20 7.95 3.46 4.33
CA CYS A 20 6.94 4.45 4.70
C CYS A 20 7.50 5.84 4.36
N PRO A 21 6.77 6.69 3.63
CA PRO A 21 7.16 8.07 3.38
C PRO A 21 7.40 8.84 4.69
N GLU A 22 8.36 9.76 4.69
CA GLU A 22 8.74 10.53 5.90
C GLU A 22 7.56 11.36 6.45
N ASP A 23 6.72 11.90 5.57
CA ASP A 23 5.57 12.73 5.94
C ASP A 23 4.30 11.91 6.26
N ALA A 24 4.35 10.58 6.20
CA ALA A 24 3.21 9.72 6.47
C ALA A 24 3.08 9.36 7.96
N ASP A 25 1.85 9.21 8.44
CA ASP A 25 1.55 8.76 9.80
C ASP A 25 1.08 7.29 9.80
N PRO A 26 1.99 6.31 10.05
CA PRO A 26 1.63 4.90 10.04
C PRO A 26 0.88 4.52 11.32
N VAL A 27 -0.15 3.69 11.17
CA VAL A 27 -0.91 3.15 12.30
C VAL A 27 -0.27 1.85 12.77
N VAL A 28 0.23 1.82 14.00
CA VAL A 28 0.81 0.64 14.63
C VAL A 28 -0.20 0.00 15.59
N ARG A 29 -0.42 -1.31 15.49
CA ARG A 29 -1.30 -2.07 16.38
C ARG A 29 -0.61 -3.34 16.89
N PRO A 30 -0.94 -3.81 18.10
CA PRO A 30 -0.47 -5.11 18.57
C PRO A 30 -0.95 -6.21 17.62
N ALA A 31 -0.06 -7.14 17.29
CA ALA A 31 -0.43 -8.36 16.59
C ALA A 31 -0.76 -9.46 17.61
N GLY A 32 -1.64 -10.40 17.24
CA GLY A 32 -1.88 -11.60 18.06
C GLY A 32 -0.68 -12.56 18.12
N ARG A 33 0.41 -12.26 17.40
CA ARG A 33 1.63 -13.05 17.34
C ARG A 33 2.73 -12.40 18.20
N PRO A 34 3.26 -13.08 19.23
CA PRO A 34 4.33 -12.53 20.07
C PRO A 34 5.57 -12.14 19.27
N GLY A 35 6.16 -11.00 19.62
CA GLY A 35 7.35 -10.46 18.96
C GLY A 35 7.08 -9.71 17.66
N PHE A 36 5.81 -9.51 17.29
CA PHE A 36 5.41 -8.78 16.10
C PHE A 36 4.39 -7.66 16.41
N VAL A 37 4.37 -6.67 15.53
CA VAL A 37 3.34 -5.63 15.45
C VAL A 37 2.76 -5.60 14.04
N CYS A 38 1.51 -5.17 13.92
CA CYS A 38 0.89 -4.89 12.63
C CYS A 38 1.04 -3.40 12.34
N VAL A 39 1.67 -3.05 11.23
CA VAL A 39 1.87 -1.66 10.81
C VAL A 39 1.10 -1.43 9.52
N THR A 40 0.17 -0.48 9.56
CA THR A 40 -0.59 -0.02 8.39
C THR A 40 -0.02 1.31 7.91
N TYR A 41 0.45 1.38 6.67
CA TYR A 41 1.09 2.57 6.11
C TYR A 41 0.81 2.75 4.61
N LEU A 42 1.09 3.95 4.10
CA LEU A 42 1.06 4.24 2.66
C LEU A 42 2.37 3.80 2.03
N LYS A 43 2.30 2.88 1.07
CA LYS A 43 3.46 2.44 0.30
C LYS A 43 3.43 3.05 -1.08
N GLU A 44 4.52 3.68 -1.49
CA GLU A 44 4.69 4.19 -2.85
C GLU A 44 4.58 3.06 -3.86
N VAL A 45 3.87 3.31 -4.95
CA VAL A 45 3.75 2.39 -6.07
C VAL A 45 4.06 3.07 -7.38
N THR A 46 4.68 2.32 -8.27
CA THR A 46 4.85 2.72 -9.67
C THR A 46 3.69 2.14 -10.47
N ARG A 47 2.88 3.00 -11.11
CA ARG A 47 1.94 2.53 -12.13
C ARG A 47 2.74 1.95 -13.30
N VAL A 48 2.55 0.66 -13.54
CA VAL A 48 3.06 0.02 -14.75
C VAL A 48 1.92 0.04 -15.77
N PRO A 49 2.01 0.82 -16.86
CA PRO A 49 1.03 0.77 -17.92
C PRO A 49 1.10 -0.61 -18.56
N PHE A 50 -0.05 -1.29 -18.67
CA PHE A 50 -0.13 -2.48 -19.50
C PHE A 50 -0.17 -2.03 -20.96
N THR A 51 0.85 -2.37 -21.75
CA THR A 51 0.79 -2.26 -23.21
C THR A 51 -0.03 -3.43 -23.76
N GLY A 52 -1.33 -3.44 -23.45
CA GLY A 52 -2.32 -4.17 -24.23
C GLY A 52 -2.68 -3.28 -25.41
N GLY A 53 -2.38 -3.71 -26.64
CA GLY A 53 -2.95 -3.05 -27.81
C GLY A 53 -4.47 -3.19 -27.77
N GLY A 54 -5.18 -2.07 -27.72
CA GLY A 54 -6.63 -2.03 -27.77
C GLY A 54 -7.19 -0.90 -26.92
N ASP A 55 -7.61 0.17 -27.59
CA ASP A 55 -8.54 1.18 -27.08
C ASP A 55 -9.80 0.53 -26.47
N GLU A 56 -9.82 0.24 -25.17
CA GLU A 56 -11.07 0.02 -24.45
C GLU A 56 -10.98 0.76 -23.11
N GLU A 57 -11.74 1.86 -23.01
CA GLU A 57 -12.08 2.48 -21.72
C GLU A 57 -12.73 1.41 -20.83
N PRO A 58 -12.23 1.15 -19.61
CA PRO A 58 -12.94 0.27 -18.71
C PRO A 58 -14.22 0.98 -18.24
N ASP A 59 -15.36 0.44 -18.66
CA ASP A 59 -16.69 0.79 -18.16
C ASP A 59 -16.69 0.65 -16.63
N LEU A 60 -16.60 1.80 -15.93
CA LEU A 60 -16.62 1.88 -14.46
C LEU A 60 -18.05 1.68 -13.95
N GLY A 61 -18.60 0.49 -14.18
CA GLY A 61 -19.78 -0.01 -13.49
C GLY A 61 -19.41 -0.41 -12.07
N TYR A 62 -19.55 0.50 -11.10
CA TYR A 62 -19.50 0.13 -9.69
C TYR A 62 -20.70 -0.77 -9.36
N VAL A 63 -20.44 -2.01 -8.91
CA VAL A 63 -21.48 -2.91 -8.39
C VAL A 63 -21.98 -2.37 -7.06
N ARG A 64 -23.32 -2.23 -6.95
CA ARG A 64 -24.08 -1.77 -5.78
C ARG A 64 -24.16 -2.81 -4.67
#